data_AF-A0A0D0B4U4-F1
#
_entry.id   AF-A0A0D0B4U4-F1
#
_cell.length_a   1.000
_cell.length_b   1.000
_cell.length_c   1.000
_cell.angle_alpha   90.00
_cell.angle_beta   90.00
_cell.angle_gamma   90.00
#
_symmetry.space_group_name_H-M   'P 1'
#
loop_
_entity.id
_entity.type
_entity.pdbx_description
1 polymer ?
#
loop_
_entity_poly.entity_id
_entity_poly.type
_entity_poly.pdbx_seq_one_letter_code
_entity_poly.pdbx_strand_id
1 'polypeptide(L)' 'MIGKYSYTKPYIDDPWNSGFMRLPDSLLNKTIPKFICDGWQVHTHAITDRANGLVLDAFERAV' A
#
# COMPACT_ATOMS: atom_id res chain seq x y z
N MET A 1 -15.61 -5.30 -1.35
CA MET A 1 -14.16 -5.09 -1.56
C MET A 1 -14.00 -3.91 -2.52
N ILE A 2 -13.60 -2.74 -2.03
CA ILE A 2 -13.28 -1.58 -2.90
C ILE A 2 -11.78 -1.32 -2.74
N GLY A 3 -10.97 -2.19 -3.35
CA GLY A 3 -9.53 -1.95 -3.46
C GLY A 3 -9.31 -0.93 -4.56
N LYS A 4 -8.75 0.24 -4.22
CA LYS A 4 -8.25 1.19 -5.22
C LYS A 4 -7.23 0.49 -6.15
N TYR A 5 -6.96 1.08 -7.31
CA TYR A 5 -5.94 0.58 -8.26
C TYR A 5 -4.57 0.43 -7.61
N SER A 6 -3.80 -0.60 -7.96
CA SER A 6 -2.45 -0.81 -7.40
C SER A 6 -1.36 -0.10 -8.19
N TYR A 7 -1.60 0.28 -9.44
CA TYR A 7 -0.67 1.05 -10.26
C TYR A 7 -1.12 2.50 -10.43
N THR A 8 -0.19 3.42 -10.74
CA THR A 8 -0.54 4.79 -11.16
C THR A 8 -1.07 4.87 -12.59
N LYS A 9 -0.68 3.91 -13.44
CA LYS A 9 -1.10 3.79 -14.83
C LYS A 9 -1.56 2.35 -15.13
N PRO A 10 -2.42 2.12 -16.13
CA PRO A 10 -2.78 0.77 -16.55
C PRO A 10 -1.59 -0.05 -17.05
N TYR A 11 -1.76 -1.37 -17.08
CA TYR A 11 -0.85 -2.28 -17.76
C TYR A 11 -0.73 -1.91 -19.25
N ILE A 12 0.47 -2.06 -19.81
CA ILE A 12 0.74 -1.71 -21.21
C ILE A 12 -0.03 -2.61 -22.18
N ASP A 13 -0.13 -3.89 -21.83
CA ASP A 13 -0.83 -4.95 -22.56
C ASP A 13 -2.32 -5.09 -22.20
N ASP A 14 -2.77 -4.43 -21.13
CA ASP A 14 -4.17 -4.37 -20.71
C ASP A 14 -4.54 -2.96 -20.20
N PRO A 15 -4.96 -2.04 -21.10
CA PRO A 15 -5.24 -0.65 -20.76
C PRO A 15 -6.42 -0.44 -19.78
N TRP A 16 -7.22 -1.48 -19.52
CA TRP A 16 -8.37 -1.42 -18.63
C TRP A 16 -8.05 -1.92 -17.22
N ASN A 17 -6.84 -2.41 -17.01
CA ASN A 17 -6.39 -3.00 -15.76
C ASN A 17 -5.27 -2.16 -15.15
N SER A 18 -5.52 -1.59 -13.96
CA SER A 18 -4.50 -0.89 -13.16
C SER A 18 -4.17 -1.65 -11.87
N GLY A 19 -4.36 -2.97 -11.90
CA GLY A 19 -4.18 -3.88 -10.78
C GLY A 19 -5.13 -3.61 -9.62
N PHE A 20 -4.87 -4.25 -8.48
CA PHE A 20 -5.78 -4.30 -7.36
C PHE A 20 -5.06 -4.20 -6.01
N MET A 21 -5.43 -3.20 -5.20
CA MET A 21 -4.97 -3.11 -3.81
C MET A 21 -5.72 -4.11 -2.93
N ARG A 22 -4.98 -5.04 -2.31
CA ARG A 22 -5.56 -6.01 -1.37
C ARG A 22 -6.07 -5.39 -0.07
N LEU A 23 -5.41 -4.34 0.40
CA LEU A 23 -5.75 -3.63 1.63
C LEU A 23 -6.01 -2.14 1.32
N PRO A 24 -6.99 -1.51 1.99
CA PRO A 24 -7.20 -0.08 1.84
C PRO A 24 -6.05 0.71 2.48
N ASP A 25 -5.78 1.89 1.92
CA ASP A 25 -4.77 2.86 2.41
C ASP A 25 -4.99 3.23 3.87
N SER A 26 -6.25 3.43 4.29
CA SER A 26 -6.62 3.75 5.67
C SER A 26 -6.20 2.68 6.68
N LEU A 27 -6.22 1.40 6.28
CA LEU A 27 -5.79 0.32 7.16
C LEU A 27 -4.27 0.29 7.30
N LEU A 28 -3.53 0.51 6.21
CA LEU A 28 -2.06 0.59 6.23
C LEU A 28 -1.61 1.73 7.16
N ASN A 29 -2.19 2.92 6.96
CA ASN A 29 -1.90 4.13 7.74
C ASN A 29 -2.26 4.00 9.23
N LYS A 30 -3.18 3.09 9.59
CA LYS A 30 -3.53 2.82 10.99
C LYS A 30 -2.65 1.74 11.61
N THR A 31 -2.37 0.69 10.86
CA THR A 31 -1.83 -0.57 11.40
C THR A 31 -0.31 -0.55 11.47
N ILE A 32 0.36 0.01 10.44
CA ILE A 32 1.82 0.08 10.38
C ILE A 32 2.37 0.92 11.55
N PRO A 33 1.93 2.19 11.77
CA PRO A 33 2.44 2.98 12.90
C PRO A 33 2.13 2.34 14.25
N LYS A 34 0.93 1.77 14.42
CA LYS A 34 0.55 1.10 15.65
C LYS A 34 1.56 0.03 16.06
N PHE A 35 1.87 -0.91 15.15
CA PHE A 35 2.75 -2.02 15.50
C PHE A 35 4.22 -1.59 15.67
N ILE A 36 4.67 -0.60 14.90
CA ILE A 36 6.02 -0.02 15.07
C ILE A 36 6.14 0.66 16.44
N CYS A 37 5.17 1.50 16.83
CA CYS A 37 5.15 2.13 18.15
C CYS A 37 5.07 1.11 19.30
N ASP A 38 4.38 -0.01 19.08
CA ASP A 38 4.31 -1.12 20.03
C ASP A 38 5.60 -1.99 20.04
N GLY A 39 6.64 -1.62 19.30
CA GLY A 39 7.96 -2.27 19.30
C GLY A 39 8.11 -3.47 18.35
N TRP A 40 7.17 -3.67 17.43
CA TRP A 40 7.19 -4.79 16.48
C TRP A 40 7.84 -4.41 15.16
N GLN A 41 8.52 -5.37 14.55
CA GLN A 41 8.89 -5.28 13.14
C GLN A 41 7.65 -5.48 12.27
N VAL A 42 7.48 -4.64 11.25
CA VAL A 42 6.37 -4.72 10.30
C VAL A 42 6.93 -4.92 8.90
N HIS A 43 6.49 -5.98 8.22
CA HIS A 43 6.85 -6.27 6.84
C HIS A 43 5.62 -6.09 5.94
N THR A 44 5.82 -5.49 4.78
CA THR A 44 4.78 -5.27 3.78
C THR A 44 5.18 -5.90 2.45
N HIS A 45 4.19 -6.33 1.69
CA HIS A 45 4.39 -6.82 0.33
C HIS A 45 3.74 -5.83 -0.65
N ALA A 46 4.57 -5.10 -1.38
CA ALA A 46 4.16 -4.16 -2.41
C ALA A 46 5.05 -4.34 -3.65
N ILE A 47 4.43 -4.64 -4.79
CA ILE A 47 5.14 -4.84 -6.06
C ILE A 47 5.02 -3.59 -6.92
N THR A 48 3.86 -2.96 -6.90
CA THR A 48 3.45 -1.93 -7.85
C THR A 48 3.87 -0.55 -7.35
N ASP A 49 4.03 0.41 -8.26
CA ASP A 49 4.53 1.75 -7.97
C ASP A 49 3.64 2.52 -6.98
N ARG A 50 2.31 2.54 -7.20
CA ARG A 50 1.38 3.19 -6.28
C ARG A 50 1.30 2.46 -4.94
N ALA A 51 1.37 1.13 -4.91
CA ALA A 51 1.37 0.38 -3.65
C ALA A 51 2.63 0.66 -2.84
N ASN A 52 3.80 0.71 -3.49
CA ASN A 52 5.07 1.07 -2.84
C ASN A 52 5.00 2.48 -2.25
N GLY A 53 4.51 3.46 -3.00
CA GLY A 53 4.33 4.83 -2.48
C GLY A 53 3.48 4.88 -1.22
N LEU A 54 2.29 4.24 -1.23
CA LEU A 54 1.40 4.22 -0.06
C LEU A 54 1.99 3.51 1.15
N VAL A 55 2.77 2.46 0.92
CA VAL A 55 3.48 1.75 1.99
C VAL A 55 4.57 2.64 2.59
N LEU A 56 5.37 3.31 1.76
CA LEU A 56 6.40 4.25 2.21
C LEU A 56 5.79 5.39 3.02
N ASP A 57 4.71 6.01 2.53
CA ASP A 57 3.98 7.05 3.26
C ASP A 57 3.48 6.55 4.63
N ALA A 58 3.04 5.30 4.72
CA ALA A 58 2.56 4.71 5.97
C ALA A 58 3.69 4.44 6.97
N PHE A 59 4.88 4.04 6.49
CA PHE A 59 6.07 3.90 7.32
C PHE A 59 6.64 5.25 7.75
N GLU A 60 6.65 6.26 6.89
CA GLU A 60 7.11 7.62 7.22
C GLU A 60 6.26 8.25 8.34
N ARG A 61 4.96 7.95 8.40
CA ARG A 61 4.08 8.39 9.50
C ARG A 61 4.39 7.73 10.85
N ALA A 62 5.16 6.66 10.86
CA ALA A 62 5.50 5.91 12.06
C ALA A 62 6.81 6.37 12.73
N VAL A 63 7.53 7.32 12.13
CA VAL A 63 8.81 7.86 12.61
C VAL A 63 8.76 9.34 12.93
#